data_AF-A0A662GCG4-F1
#
_entry.id   AF-A0A662GCG4-F1
#
_cell.length_a   1.000
_cell.length_b   1.000
_cell.length_c   1.000
_cell.angle_alpha   90.00
_cell.angle_beta   90.00
_cell.angle_gamma   90.00
#
_symmetry.space_group_name_H-M   'P 1'
#
loop_
_entity.id
_entity.type
_entity.pdbx_description
1 polymer ?
#
loop_
_entity_poly.entity_id
_entity_poly.type
_entity_poly.pdbx_seq_one_letter_code
_entity_poly.pdbx_strand_id
1 'polypeptide(L)'
;MEEITPSDLSRIFKELYENDRNFRERVDAIRSEIFDPDREPSSDDVLRNFNKLAVSLGIPPYKGKEVVVPKMVFKLDLERPKLLEEDSSIIAKRLPIIAQPKVDIEIGNRLSRIYVKLFKRAYDFSGEGLLAEITLVFEGERDPRMGIYNDLWRLIAWGRVEDIETFFLIYDEDSLTPREAIFPPLYLKFPYEKHFRYIPPSFSSGLSYKLTAHSMAKVRVKEKPVIYVNTWNHALSVFDTNLQLEKVFFKPAELKLVNGRRLDAENDFSMLTYEDEIALLEEGE
;
A
#
# COMPACT_ATOMS: atom_id res chain seq x y z
N MET A 1 -16.79 18.72 -19.86
CA MET A 1 -15.73 17.70 -20.01
C MET A 1 -16.24 16.49 -19.26
N GLU A 2 -16.23 15.32 -19.89
CA GLU A 2 -16.48 14.06 -19.17
C GLU A 2 -15.46 13.96 -18.03
N GLU A 3 -15.91 13.51 -16.86
CA GLU A 3 -15.03 13.35 -15.69
C GLU A 3 -14.13 12.13 -15.96
N ILE A 4 -12.82 12.36 -16.07
CA ILE A 4 -11.84 11.28 -16.28
C ILE A 4 -11.88 10.38 -15.04
N THR A 5 -12.20 9.10 -15.23
CA THR A 5 -12.18 8.12 -14.14
C THR A 5 -10.73 7.73 -13.79
N PRO A 6 -10.45 7.21 -12.58
CA PRO A 6 -9.11 6.71 -12.23
C PRO A 6 -8.59 5.63 -13.21
N SER A 7 -9.49 4.78 -13.71
CA SER A 7 -9.18 3.75 -14.71
C SER A 7 -8.78 4.37 -16.06
N ASP A 8 -9.54 5.37 -16.53
CA ASP A 8 -9.20 6.10 -17.76
C ASP A 8 -7.87 6.82 -17.62
N LEU A 9 -7.65 7.49 -16.48
CA LEU A 9 -6.40 8.18 -16.18
C LEU A 9 -5.22 7.21 -16.21
N SER A 10 -5.34 6.06 -15.53
CA SER A 10 -4.29 5.03 -15.50
C SER A 10 -3.96 4.51 -16.89
N ARG A 11 -4.97 4.22 -17.72
CA ARG A 11 -4.78 3.77 -19.10
C ARG A 11 -4.08 4.83 -19.95
N ILE A 12 -4.56 6.07 -19.95
CA ILE A 12 -3.99 7.17 -20.74
C ILE A 12 -2.56 7.47 -20.27
N PHE A 13 -2.31 7.47 -18.96
CA PHE A 13 -0.99 7.70 -18.40
C PHE A 13 0.01 6.65 -18.87
N LYS A 14 -0.35 5.36 -18.81
CA LYS A 14 0.51 4.25 -19.27
C LYS A 14 0.81 4.37 -20.76
N GLU A 15 -0.21 4.62 -21.58
CA GLU A 15 -0.07 4.82 -23.03
C GLU A 15 0.89 5.98 -23.36
N LEU A 16 0.76 7.11 -22.67
CA LEU A 16 1.66 8.26 -22.87
C LEU A 16 3.07 7.99 -22.33
N TYR A 17 3.22 7.31 -21.19
CA TYR A 17 4.53 6.98 -20.64
C TYR A 17 5.33 6.05 -21.57
N GLU A 18 4.65 5.13 -22.25
CA GLU A 18 5.26 4.23 -23.23
C GLU A 18 5.62 4.96 -24.53
N ASN A 19 4.69 5.77 -25.06
CA ASN A 19 4.77 6.26 -26.44
C ASN A 19 5.19 7.73 -26.60
N ASP A 20 5.03 8.58 -25.58
CA ASP A 20 5.43 9.98 -25.60
C ASP A 20 6.71 10.19 -24.77
N ARG A 21 7.82 10.41 -25.47
CA ARG A 21 9.14 10.66 -24.86
C ARG A 21 9.13 11.87 -23.92
N ASN A 22 8.46 12.97 -24.31
CA ASN A 22 8.43 14.18 -23.48
C ASN A 22 7.61 13.96 -22.21
N PHE A 23 6.51 13.19 -22.31
CA PHE A 23 5.72 12.81 -21.15
C PHE A 23 6.54 11.93 -20.21
N ARG A 24 7.18 10.88 -20.72
CA ARG A 24 8.06 10.00 -19.95
C ARG A 24 9.18 10.74 -19.24
N GLU A 25 9.92 11.60 -19.95
CA GLU A 25 11.02 12.38 -19.36
C GLU A 25 10.55 13.28 -18.20
N ARG A 26 9.31 13.77 -18.23
CA ARG A 26 8.72 14.55 -17.12
C ARG A 26 8.34 13.69 -15.92
N VAL A 27 7.77 12.52 -16.16
CA VAL A 27 7.47 11.55 -15.09
C VAL A 27 8.77 11.12 -14.43
N ASP A 28 9.78 10.78 -15.22
CA ASP A 28 11.09 10.34 -14.73
C ASP A 28 11.82 11.48 -13.99
N ALA A 29 11.69 12.73 -14.45
CA ALA A 29 12.23 13.88 -13.72
C ALA A 29 11.64 14.01 -12.31
N ILE A 30 10.32 13.82 -12.13
CA ILE A 30 9.72 13.82 -10.79
C ILE A 30 10.24 12.64 -9.98
N ARG A 31 10.27 11.43 -10.57
CA ARG A 31 10.78 10.22 -9.91
C ARG A 31 12.24 10.37 -9.45
N SER A 32 13.09 11.00 -10.26
CA SER A 32 14.48 11.30 -9.90
C SER A 32 14.61 12.32 -8.76
N GLU A 33 13.61 13.17 -8.52
CA GLU A 33 13.58 14.04 -7.33
C GLU A 33 13.14 13.25 -6.08
N ILE A 34 12.06 12.46 -6.18
CA ILE A 34 11.43 11.84 -5.01
C ILE A 34 12.04 10.49 -4.60
N PHE A 35 12.80 9.85 -5.49
CA PHE A 35 13.51 8.61 -5.23
C PHE A 35 15.01 8.79 -5.04
N ASP A 36 15.47 10.03 -4.91
CA ASP A 36 16.85 10.30 -4.55
C ASP A 36 17.05 10.10 -3.03
N PRO A 37 17.87 9.12 -2.60
CA PRO A 37 18.11 8.90 -1.19
C PRO A 37 19.07 9.93 -0.56
N ASP A 38 19.79 10.72 -1.36
CA ASP A 38 20.85 11.62 -0.89
C ASP A 38 20.37 13.07 -0.68
N ARG A 39 19.18 13.43 -1.20
CA ARG A 39 18.62 14.78 -1.08
C ARG A 39 17.14 14.78 -0.71
N GLU A 40 16.67 15.91 -0.21
CA GLU A 40 15.24 16.18 -0.08
C GLU A 40 14.68 16.61 -1.44
N PRO A 41 13.44 16.21 -1.79
CA PRO A 41 12.83 16.60 -3.06
C PRO A 41 12.51 18.10 -3.07
N SER A 42 12.76 18.74 -4.21
CA SER A 42 12.35 20.13 -4.44
C SER A 42 10.85 20.21 -4.74
N SER A 43 10.06 20.68 -3.76
CA SER A 43 8.60 20.87 -3.93
C SER A 43 8.25 21.71 -5.15
N ASP A 44 9.05 22.75 -5.46
CA ASP A 44 8.82 23.63 -6.61
C ASP A 44 9.06 22.92 -7.94
N ASP A 45 10.11 22.11 -8.03
CA ASP A 45 10.44 21.36 -9.24
C ASP A 45 9.44 20.23 -9.48
N VAL A 46 9.02 19.56 -8.41
CA VAL A 46 7.97 18.54 -8.44
C VAL A 46 6.65 19.16 -8.89
N LEU A 47 6.18 20.24 -8.24
CA LEU A 47 4.91 20.89 -8.59
C LEU A 47 4.92 21.42 -10.03
N ARG A 48 6.04 22.01 -10.48
CA ARG A 48 6.17 22.50 -11.86
C ARG A 48 6.04 21.38 -12.89
N ASN A 49 6.69 20.24 -12.68
CA ASN A 49 6.57 19.10 -13.60
C ASN A 49 5.20 18.41 -13.49
N PHE A 50 4.67 18.29 -12.28
CA PHE A 50 3.34 17.74 -12.01
C PHE A 50 2.27 18.52 -12.78
N ASN A 51 2.28 19.86 -12.70
CA ASN A 51 1.32 20.70 -13.41
C ASN A 51 1.45 20.62 -14.94
N LYS A 52 2.66 20.39 -15.47
CA LYS A 52 2.84 20.13 -16.91
C LYS A 52 2.24 18.79 -17.32
N LEU A 53 2.45 17.74 -16.52
CA LEU A 53 1.84 16.43 -16.74
C LEU A 53 0.31 16.48 -16.66
N ALA A 54 -0.23 17.18 -15.66
CA ALA A 54 -1.67 17.39 -15.53
C ALA A 54 -2.26 18.00 -16.81
N VAL A 55 -1.65 19.06 -17.34
CA VAL A 55 -2.10 19.70 -18.59
C VAL A 55 -2.04 18.75 -19.78
N SER A 56 -0.97 17.94 -19.91
CA SER A 56 -0.87 16.90 -20.95
C SER A 56 -2.00 15.87 -20.88
N LEU A 57 -2.59 15.66 -19.70
CA LEU A 57 -3.69 14.74 -19.46
C LEU A 57 -5.06 15.43 -19.50
N GLY A 58 -5.13 16.71 -19.88
CA GLY A 58 -6.38 17.48 -19.87
C GLY A 58 -6.87 17.89 -18.48
N ILE A 59 -6.03 17.73 -17.45
CA ILE A 59 -6.32 18.11 -16.07
C ILE A 59 -5.83 19.56 -15.86
N PRO A 60 -6.64 20.46 -15.27
CA PRO A 60 -6.18 21.81 -14.97
C PRO A 60 -4.97 21.78 -14.01
N PRO A 61 -4.07 22.77 -14.04
CA PRO A 61 -2.99 22.86 -13.07
C PRO A 61 -3.52 22.91 -11.63
N TYR A 62 -2.86 22.20 -10.72
CA TYR A 62 -3.10 22.28 -9.30
C TYR A 62 -2.74 23.67 -8.77
N LYS A 63 -3.68 24.30 -8.06
CA LYS A 63 -3.58 25.68 -7.53
C LYS A 63 -3.38 25.74 -6.01
N GLY A 64 -3.11 24.61 -5.35
CA GLY A 64 -2.81 24.62 -3.93
C GLY A 64 -1.55 25.42 -3.61
N LYS A 65 -1.53 26.05 -2.44
CA LYS A 65 -0.46 26.98 -2.05
C LYS A 65 0.84 26.30 -1.68
N GLU A 66 0.78 25.05 -1.21
CA GLU A 66 1.94 24.28 -0.75
C GLU A 66 1.77 22.80 -1.12
N VAL A 67 2.85 22.19 -1.60
CA VAL A 67 2.96 20.73 -1.78
C VAL A 67 4.13 20.28 -0.92
N VAL A 68 3.84 19.49 0.11
CA VAL A 68 4.89 18.84 0.91
C VAL A 68 5.11 17.46 0.30
N VAL A 69 6.31 17.23 -0.21
CA VAL A 69 6.72 15.92 -0.73
C VAL A 69 7.67 15.32 0.29
N PRO A 70 7.22 14.34 1.11
CA PRO A 70 8.11 13.73 2.08
C PRO A 70 9.16 12.88 1.37
N LYS A 71 10.35 12.80 1.97
CA LYS A 71 11.36 11.82 1.56
C LYS A 71 10.85 10.41 1.88
N MET A 72 10.83 9.56 0.84
CA MET A 72 10.35 8.18 0.94
C MET A 72 11.42 7.14 0.60
N VAL A 73 12.59 7.56 0.11
CA VAL A 73 13.65 6.66 -0.32
C VAL A 73 14.92 6.91 0.47
N PHE A 74 15.57 5.83 0.88
CA PHE A 74 16.72 5.85 1.77
C PHE A 74 17.78 4.86 1.29
N LYS A 75 19.04 5.17 1.57
CA LYS A 75 20.13 4.19 1.48
C LYS A 75 20.19 3.42 2.78
N LEU A 76 19.88 2.13 2.73
CA LEU A 76 19.91 1.26 3.89
C LEU A 76 20.87 0.10 3.66
N ASP A 77 21.60 -0.27 4.70
CA ASP A 77 22.48 -1.45 4.68
C ASP A 77 21.81 -2.60 5.43
N LEU A 78 20.69 -3.05 4.87
CA LEU A 78 19.93 -4.17 5.41
C LEU A 78 20.33 -5.46 4.70
N GLU A 79 20.56 -6.51 5.47
CA GLU A 79 20.78 -7.85 4.91
C GLU A 79 19.49 -8.37 4.26
N ARG A 80 19.65 -9.15 3.19
CA ARG A 80 18.53 -9.84 2.56
C ARG A 80 17.84 -10.75 3.59
N PRO A 81 16.51 -10.68 3.74
CA PRO A 81 15.83 -11.48 4.75
C PRO A 81 15.98 -12.97 4.42
N LYS A 82 16.26 -13.78 5.44
CA LYS A 82 16.26 -15.23 5.33
C LYS A 82 14.83 -15.73 5.50
N LEU A 83 14.20 -16.08 4.40
CA LEU A 83 12.81 -16.55 4.36
C LEU A 83 12.77 -18.08 4.35
N LEU A 84 12.00 -18.65 5.27
CA LEU A 84 11.59 -20.05 5.26
C LEU A 84 10.08 -20.06 5.08
N GLU A 85 9.66 -20.30 3.85
CA GLU A 85 8.26 -20.26 3.43
C GLU A 85 7.53 -21.57 3.79
N GLU A 86 6.23 -21.44 4.01
CA GLU A 86 5.30 -22.55 4.24
C GLU A 86 4.12 -22.45 3.26
N ASP A 87 3.34 -23.53 3.13
CA ASP A 87 2.15 -23.51 2.29
C ASP A 87 1.04 -22.67 2.93
N SER A 88 0.71 -21.53 2.31
CA SER A 88 -0.35 -20.63 2.77
C SER A 88 -1.75 -21.25 2.70
N SER A 89 -1.93 -22.36 1.97
CA SER A 89 -3.22 -23.06 1.88
C SER A 89 -3.71 -23.59 3.24
N ILE A 90 -2.79 -23.89 4.17
CA ILE A 90 -3.13 -24.47 5.49
C ILE A 90 -3.92 -23.49 6.37
N ILE A 91 -3.70 -22.18 6.19
CA ILE A 91 -4.41 -21.14 6.95
C ILE A 91 -5.60 -20.54 6.19
N ALA A 92 -5.91 -20.96 4.96
CA ALA A 92 -6.91 -20.31 4.11
C ALA A 92 -8.31 -20.16 4.77
N LYS A 93 -8.73 -21.16 5.56
CA LYS A 93 -10.01 -21.14 6.30
C LYS A 93 -9.98 -20.32 7.61
N ARG A 94 -8.79 -19.87 8.00
CA ARG A 94 -8.45 -19.14 9.23
C ARG A 94 -7.97 -17.71 8.93
N LEU A 95 -7.98 -17.30 7.67
CA LEU A 95 -7.71 -15.92 7.28
C LEU A 95 -8.78 -14.98 7.85
N PRO A 96 -8.41 -13.74 8.19
CA PRO A 96 -9.34 -12.77 8.75
C PRO A 96 -10.40 -12.35 7.74
N ILE A 97 -11.56 -11.92 8.25
CA ILE A 97 -12.56 -11.22 7.42
C ILE A 97 -12.10 -9.77 7.29
N ILE A 98 -12.20 -9.20 6.09
CA ILE A 98 -11.91 -7.77 5.88
C ILE A 98 -13.24 -7.02 5.84
N ALA A 99 -13.40 -5.99 6.66
CA ALA A 99 -14.59 -5.16 6.71
C ALA A 99 -14.27 -3.75 6.19
N GLN A 100 -14.92 -3.38 5.09
CA GLN A 100 -14.72 -2.08 4.44
C GLN A 100 -16.00 -1.24 4.51
N PRO A 101 -15.92 0.07 4.82
CA PRO A 101 -17.07 0.97 4.73
C PRO A 101 -17.67 0.94 3.32
N LYS A 102 -19.00 0.80 3.22
CA LYS A 102 -19.68 0.75 1.93
C LYS A 102 -19.50 2.02 1.11
N VAL A 103 -19.49 3.18 1.78
CA VAL A 103 -19.23 4.49 1.14
C VAL A 103 -17.88 4.54 0.42
N ASP A 104 -16.88 3.81 0.92
CA ASP A 104 -15.54 3.75 0.33
C ASP A 104 -15.52 2.90 -0.94
N ILE A 105 -16.30 1.81 -0.95
CA ILE A 105 -16.51 0.97 -2.12
C ILE A 105 -17.26 1.76 -3.21
N GLU A 106 -18.30 2.51 -2.82
CA GLU A 106 -19.14 3.28 -3.76
C GLU A 106 -18.37 4.38 -4.50
N ILE A 107 -17.29 4.90 -3.92
CA ILE A 107 -16.43 5.90 -4.57
C ILE A 107 -15.29 5.30 -5.42
N GLY A 108 -15.20 3.96 -5.49
CA GLY A 108 -14.27 3.24 -6.35
C GLY A 108 -13.04 2.63 -5.67
N ASN A 109 -13.01 2.53 -4.34
CA ASN A 109 -11.86 1.99 -3.60
C ASN A 109 -12.05 0.51 -3.20
N ARG A 110 -12.85 -0.28 -3.92
CA ARG A 110 -13.21 -1.64 -3.49
C ARG A 110 -11.97 -2.53 -3.28
N LEU A 111 -11.97 -3.35 -2.24
CA LEU A 111 -11.00 -4.45 -2.10
C LEU A 111 -11.13 -5.45 -3.27
N SER A 112 -10.07 -5.60 -4.06
CA SER A 112 -10.06 -6.40 -5.30
C SER A 112 -9.26 -7.68 -5.21
N ARG A 113 -8.16 -7.69 -4.44
CA ARG A 113 -7.24 -8.83 -4.35
C ARG A 113 -6.61 -8.93 -2.96
N ILE A 114 -6.30 -10.16 -2.56
CA ILE A 114 -5.56 -10.45 -1.34
C ILE A 114 -4.39 -11.36 -1.69
N TYR A 115 -3.18 -10.93 -1.32
CA TYR A 115 -1.98 -11.76 -1.34
C TYR A 115 -1.73 -12.29 0.07
N VAL A 116 -1.37 -13.56 0.15
CA VAL A 116 -1.02 -14.20 1.42
C VAL A 116 0.25 -15.00 1.22
N LYS A 117 1.24 -14.77 2.08
CA LYS A 117 2.42 -15.61 2.19
C LYS A 117 2.58 -16.10 3.63
N LEU A 118 2.95 -17.36 3.79
CA LEU A 118 3.15 -17.96 5.10
C LEU A 118 4.63 -18.30 5.28
N PHE A 119 5.13 -18.08 6.48
CA PHE A 119 6.52 -18.31 6.81
C PHE A 119 6.65 -19.00 8.16
N LYS A 120 7.59 -19.94 8.21
CA LYS A 120 8.13 -20.45 9.47
C LYS A 120 9.15 -19.48 10.07
N ARG A 121 9.86 -18.76 9.21
CA ARG A 121 10.82 -17.71 9.57
C ARG A 121 10.87 -16.67 8.46
N ALA A 122 10.74 -15.39 8.79
CA ALA A 122 10.89 -14.31 7.83
C ALA A 122 11.29 -13.02 8.56
N TYR A 123 11.99 -12.14 7.85
CA TYR A 123 12.43 -10.84 8.38
C TYR A 123 13.20 -11.00 9.71
N ASP A 124 12.85 -10.19 10.71
CA ASP A 124 13.30 -10.25 12.10
C ASP A 124 12.41 -11.11 13.01
N PHE A 125 11.38 -11.79 12.49
CA PHE A 125 10.54 -12.67 13.29
C PHE A 125 11.28 -13.95 13.69
N SER A 126 11.53 -14.10 15.00
CA SER A 126 12.08 -15.32 15.61
C SER A 126 11.16 -15.96 16.66
N GLY A 127 9.87 -15.61 16.66
CA GLY A 127 8.90 -16.14 17.60
C GLY A 127 8.42 -17.55 17.26
N GLU A 128 7.76 -18.20 18.22
CA GLU A 128 7.05 -19.48 17.97
C GLU A 128 5.83 -19.27 17.07
N GLY A 129 5.52 -20.27 16.23
CA GLY A 129 4.36 -20.26 15.33
C GLY A 129 4.70 -20.03 13.86
N LEU A 130 3.72 -19.53 13.12
CA LEU A 130 3.80 -19.23 11.69
C LEU A 130 3.45 -17.75 11.47
N LEU A 131 4.26 -17.04 10.69
CA LEU A 131 4.01 -15.66 10.32
C LEU A 131 3.30 -15.62 8.96
N ALA A 132 2.08 -15.10 8.94
CA ALA A 132 1.37 -14.82 7.70
C ALA A 132 1.52 -13.34 7.35
N GLU A 133 2.08 -13.05 6.18
CA GLU A 133 2.00 -11.74 5.55
C GLU A 133 0.70 -11.67 4.73
N ILE A 134 -0.11 -10.64 4.98
CA ILE A 134 -1.39 -10.44 4.31
C ILE A 134 -1.39 -9.05 3.68
N THR A 135 -1.45 -9.01 2.36
CA THR A 135 -1.48 -7.78 1.58
C THR A 135 -2.84 -7.62 0.89
N LEU A 136 -3.45 -6.47 1.10
CA LEU A 136 -4.74 -6.07 0.54
C LEU A 136 -4.51 -5.11 -0.61
N VAL A 137 -5.19 -5.34 -1.74
CA VAL A 137 -5.15 -4.43 -2.90
C VAL A 137 -6.54 -3.83 -3.13
N PHE A 138 -6.63 -2.51 -3.01
CA PHE A 138 -7.83 -1.72 -3.26
C PHE A 138 -7.76 -1.11 -4.67
N GLU A 139 -8.91 -1.00 -5.35
CA GLU A 139 -9.02 -0.47 -6.72
C GLU A 139 -8.53 0.98 -6.87
N GLY A 140 -8.45 1.73 -5.77
CA GLY A 140 -7.94 3.10 -5.73
C GLY A 140 -7.89 3.62 -4.30
N GLU A 141 -7.49 4.88 -4.15
CA GLU A 141 -7.54 5.65 -2.90
C GLU A 141 -8.02 7.07 -3.21
N ARG A 142 -9.33 7.20 -3.43
CA ARG A 142 -9.91 8.49 -3.83
C ARG A 142 -9.87 9.49 -2.66
N ASP A 143 -8.85 10.34 -2.65
CA ASP A 143 -8.72 11.43 -1.69
C ASP A 143 -9.93 12.38 -1.83
N PRO A 144 -10.72 12.60 -0.77
CA PRO A 144 -11.93 13.42 -0.85
C PRO A 144 -11.66 14.91 -1.10
N ARG A 145 -10.42 15.38 -0.96
CA ARG A 145 -9.99 16.77 -1.17
C ARG A 145 -9.22 16.93 -2.47
N MET A 146 -8.30 16.00 -2.76
CA MET A 146 -7.40 16.09 -3.89
C MET A 146 -7.96 15.42 -5.16
N GLY A 147 -8.86 14.44 -5.01
CA GLY A 147 -9.49 13.73 -6.13
C GLY A 147 -8.48 13.27 -7.17
N ILE A 148 -8.71 13.65 -8.43
CA ILE A 148 -7.88 13.27 -9.58
C ILE A 148 -6.40 13.65 -9.45
N TYR A 149 -6.07 14.68 -8.65
CA TYR A 149 -4.67 15.03 -8.40
C TYR A 149 -3.96 13.98 -7.54
N ASN A 150 -4.66 13.31 -6.62
CA ASN A 150 -4.12 12.18 -5.88
C ASN A 150 -3.86 11.01 -6.82
N ASP A 151 -4.83 10.69 -7.70
CA ASP A 151 -4.68 9.59 -8.66
C ASP A 151 -3.48 9.80 -9.60
N LEU A 152 -3.29 11.04 -10.09
CA LEU A 152 -2.13 11.39 -10.89
C LEU A 152 -0.82 11.28 -10.09
N TRP A 153 -0.81 11.77 -8.85
CA TRP A 153 0.35 11.63 -7.98
C TRP A 153 0.69 10.16 -7.74
N ARG A 154 -0.31 9.31 -7.55
CA ARG A 154 -0.12 7.87 -7.36
C ARG A 154 0.44 7.20 -8.62
N LEU A 155 -0.02 7.56 -9.81
CA LEU A 155 0.57 7.05 -11.06
C LEU A 155 2.04 7.45 -11.22
N ILE A 156 2.40 8.67 -10.82
CA ILE A 156 3.79 9.15 -10.87
C ILE A 156 4.63 8.46 -9.79
N ALA A 157 4.26 8.63 -8.52
CA ALA A 157 5.05 8.23 -7.37
C ALA A 157 4.96 6.74 -7.06
N TRP A 158 3.84 6.08 -7.33
CA TRP A 158 3.61 4.66 -7.03
C TRP A 158 3.51 3.79 -8.29
N GLY A 159 3.45 4.39 -9.48
CA GLY A 159 3.33 3.66 -10.74
C GLY A 159 1.97 3.01 -10.97
N ARG A 160 0.97 3.35 -10.15
CA ARG A 160 -0.37 2.72 -10.12
C ARG A 160 -1.39 3.67 -9.46
N VAL A 161 -2.68 3.39 -9.59
CA VAL A 161 -3.74 4.10 -8.84
C VAL A 161 -4.19 3.33 -7.61
N GLU A 162 -4.08 2.01 -7.69
CA GLU A 162 -4.46 1.03 -6.68
C GLU A 162 -3.71 1.27 -5.38
N ASP A 163 -4.39 0.99 -4.27
CA ASP A 163 -3.81 1.07 -2.95
C ASP A 163 -3.45 -0.29 -2.38
N ILE A 164 -2.30 -0.34 -1.70
CA ILE A 164 -1.70 -1.60 -1.25
C ILE A 164 -1.35 -1.45 0.22
N GLU A 165 -2.06 -2.19 1.05
CA GLU A 165 -1.86 -2.23 2.49
C GLU A 165 -1.41 -3.60 2.95
N THR A 166 -0.54 -3.66 3.94
CA THR A 166 0.02 -4.92 4.44
C THR A 166 -0.02 -4.96 5.95
N PHE A 167 -0.32 -6.12 6.49
CA PHE A 167 -0.21 -6.44 7.91
C PHE A 167 0.16 -7.91 8.05
N PHE A 168 0.57 -8.28 9.26
CA PHE A 168 1.00 -9.63 9.57
C PHE A 168 0.10 -10.23 10.63
N LEU A 169 -0.13 -11.54 10.54
CA LEU A 169 -0.75 -12.33 11.61
C LEU A 169 0.22 -13.41 12.06
N ILE A 170 0.41 -13.54 13.37
CA ILE A 170 1.10 -14.70 13.94
C ILE A 170 0.06 -15.76 14.26
N TYR A 171 0.24 -16.94 13.69
CA TYR A 171 -0.55 -18.13 13.95
C TYR A 171 0.19 -19.06 14.91
N ASP A 172 -0.55 -19.65 15.83
CA ASP A 172 -0.10 -20.84 16.56
C ASP A 172 0.06 -22.02 15.58
N GLU A 173 1.16 -22.76 15.67
CA GLU A 173 1.49 -23.80 14.68
C GLU A 173 0.57 -25.01 14.77
N ASP A 174 0.19 -25.42 15.98
CA ASP A 174 -0.62 -26.63 16.18
C ASP A 174 -2.10 -26.37 15.89
N SER A 175 -2.64 -25.27 16.42
CA SER A 175 -4.07 -24.96 16.29
C SER A 175 -4.41 -24.18 15.02
N LEU A 176 -3.41 -23.58 14.36
CA LEU A 176 -3.56 -22.65 13.25
C LEU A 176 -4.53 -21.50 13.58
N THR A 177 -4.53 -21.06 14.85
CA THR A 177 -5.30 -19.91 15.30
C THR A 177 -4.42 -18.66 15.34
N PRO A 178 -4.89 -17.52 14.82
CA PRO A 178 -4.16 -16.26 14.93
C PRO A 178 -4.20 -15.78 16.38
N ARG A 179 -3.05 -15.36 16.89
CA ARG A 179 -2.90 -14.84 18.27
C ARG A 179 -2.56 -13.35 18.32
N GLU A 180 -1.91 -12.85 17.27
CA GLU A 180 -1.43 -11.47 17.22
C GLU A 180 -1.44 -10.91 15.80
N ALA A 181 -1.75 -9.62 15.68
CA ALA A 181 -1.63 -8.83 14.46
C ALA A 181 -0.51 -7.80 14.61
N ILE A 182 0.34 -7.67 13.60
CA ILE A 182 1.45 -6.73 13.56
C ILE A 182 1.29 -5.82 12.33
N PHE A 183 1.47 -4.53 12.53
CA PHE A 183 1.40 -3.50 11.50
C PHE A 183 2.75 -2.77 11.47
N PRO A 184 3.80 -3.38 10.88
CA PRO A 184 5.12 -2.77 10.83
C PRO A 184 5.25 -1.83 9.62
N PRO A 185 6.32 -1.01 9.55
CA PRO A 185 6.76 -0.45 8.29
C PRO A 185 7.37 -1.54 7.41
N LEU A 186 7.39 -1.29 6.11
CA LEU A 186 8.12 -2.12 5.15
C LEU A 186 9.08 -1.27 4.32
N TYR A 187 10.05 -1.92 3.70
CA TYR A 187 11.03 -1.31 2.83
C TYR A 187 11.11 -2.11 1.55
N LEU A 188 10.75 -1.49 0.42
CA LEU A 188 10.86 -2.11 -0.90
C LEU A 188 12.19 -1.74 -1.55
N LYS A 189 12.98 -2.75 -1.92
CA LYS A 189 14.27 -2.54 -2.56
C LYS A 189 14.10 -2.30 -4.06
N PHE A 190 14.61 -1.18 -4.55
CA PHE A 190 14.70 -0.93 -5.98
C PHE A 190 15.82 -1.75 -6.65
N PRO A 191 15.75 -1.91 -7.99
CA PRO A 191 16.79 -1.85 -9.01
C PRO A 191 18.27 -1.71 -8.65
N TYR A 192 18.49 -0.75 -7.75
CA TYR A 192 19.70 0.01 -7.57
C TYR A 192 20.31 -0.33 -6.22
N GLU A 193 21.63 -0.30 -6.13
CA GLU A 193 22.33 -0.72 -4.90
C GLU A 193 21.86 0.08 -3.68
N LYS A 194 21.32 -0.64 -2.68
CA LYS A 194 20.93 -0.13 -1.36
C LYS A 194 19.80 0.92 -1.37
N HIS A 195 19.07 1.13 -2.46
CA HIS A 195 17.95 2.08 -2.48
C HIS A 195 16.65 1.39 -2.02
N PHE A 196 16.11 1.84 -0.90
CA PHE A 196 14.88 1.30 -0.32
C PHE A 196 13.81 2.38 -0.23
N ARG A 197 12.62 2.05 -0.70
CA ARG A 197 11.42 2.85 -0.48
C ARG A 197 10.77 2.46 0.84
N TYR A 198 10.62 3.42 1.73
CA TYR A 198 9.83 3.29 2.94
C TYR A 198 8.34 3.19 2.63
N ILE A 199 7.70 2.20 3.21
CA ILE A 199 6.26 1.96 3.20
C ILE A 199 5.77 2.18 4.63
N PRO A 200 4.91 3.21 4.85
CA PRO A 200 4.34 3.46 6.15
C PRO A 200 3.56 2.25 6.68
N PRO A 201 3.53 2.04 8.01
CA PRO A 201 2.67 1.07 8.65
C PRO A 201 1.18 1.34 8.37
N SER A 202 0.36 0.30 8.39
CA SER A 202 -1.05 0.42 8.03
C SER A 202 -2.00 0.58 9.23
N PHE A 203 -1.54 0.63 10.49
CA PHE A 203 -2.49 0.70 11.62
C PHE A 203 -3.18 2.06 11.75
N SER A 204 -4.49 2.04 12.02
CA SER A 204 -5.33 3.23 12.09
C SER A 204 -5.25 4.00 13.41
N SER A 205 -4.63 3.46 14.46
CA SER A 205 -4.50 4.09 15.79
C SER A 205 -5.82 4.61 16.39
N GLY A 206 -6.95 4.01 16.05
CA GLY A 206 -8.26 4.47 16.54
C GLY A 206 -8.89 5.61 15.74
N LEU A 207 -8.25 6.09 14.67
CA LEU A 207 -8.82 7.10 13.79
C LEU A 207 -9.93 6.54 12.91
N SER A 208 -10.85 7.42 12.50
CA SER A 208 -12.07 7.11 11.74
C SER A 208 -11.98 7.60 10.29
N TYR A 209 -13.01 7.29 9.50
CA TYR A 209 -12.96 7.36 8.03
C TYR A 209 -12.57 8.74 7.48
N LYS A 210 -12.83 9.82 8.21
CA LYS A 210 -12.58 11.20 7.78
C LYS A 210 -11.11 11.65 7.93
N LEU A 211 -10.28 10.84 8.54
CA LEU A 211 -8.88 11.15 8.86
C LEU A 211 -7.93 10.24 8.09
N THR A 212 -6.65 10.58 8.05
CA THR A 212 -5.56 9.71 7.60
C THR A 212 -4.83 9.14 8.80
N ALA A 213 -4.34 7.90 8.69
CA ALA A 213 -3.56 7.28 9.76
C ALA A 213 -2.54 6.30 9.17
N HIS A 214 -1.35 6.26 9.76
CA HIS A 214 -0.34 5.23 9.53
C HIS A 214 0.51 5.17 10.79
N SER A 215 0.46 4.05 11.50
CA SER A 215 1.15 3.88 12.78
C SER A 215 1.55 2.44 13.00
N MET A 216 2.60 2.23 13.77
CA MET A 216 2.99 0.88 14.14
C MET A 216 2.07 0.35 15.25
N ALA A 217 1.74 -0.93 15.19
CA ALA A 217 1.04 -1.59 16.28
C ALA A 217 1.27 -3.08 16.29
N LYS A 218 1.16 -3.64 17.50
CA LYS A 218 1.13 -5.08 17.77
C LYS A 218 -0.03 -5.34 18.72
N VAL A 219 -1.02 -6.11 18.27
CA VAL A 219 -2.30 -6.25 18.96
C VAL A 219 -2.71 -7.71 19.03
N ARG A 220 -3.11 -8.16 20.23
CA ARG A 220 -3.71 -9.49 20.40
C ARG A 220 -5.03 -9.59 19.66
N VAL A 221 -5.26 -10.73 19.02
CA VAL A 221 -6.48 -10.98 18.25
C VAL A 221 -7.26 -12.18 18.76
N LYS A 222 -8.53 -12.23 18.37
CA LYS A 222 -9.38 -13.41 18.57
C LYS A 222 -9.06 -14.46 17.49
N GLU A 223 -9.51 -15.70 17.70
CA GLU A 223 -9.29 -16.83 16.77
C GLU A 223 -9.75 -16.59 15.32
N LYS A 224 -10.72 -15.69 15.11
CA LYS A 224 -11.12 -15.20 13.78
C LYS A 224 -11.25 -13.68 13.84
N PRO A 225 -10.16 -12.93 13.61
CA PRO A 225 -10.21 -11.49 13.64
C PRO A 225 -10.99 -10.96 12.44
N VAL A 226 -11.62 -9.81 12.65
CA VAL A 226 -12.07 -8.94 11.57
C VAL A 226 -11.07 -7.80 11.49
N ILE A 227 -10.55 -7.54 10.30
CA ILE A 227 -9.70 -6.39 10.01
C ILE A 227 -10.58 -5.32 9.39
N TYR A 228 -10.69 -4.19 10.05
CA TYR A 228 -11.50 -3.05 9.65
C TYR A 228 -10.65 -2.05 8.90
N VAL A 229 -11.12 -1.67 7.71
CA VAL A 229 -10.64 -0.48 6.99
C VAL A 229 -11.28 0.73 7.64
N ASN A 230 -10.47 1.55 8.31
CA ASN A 230 -10.97 2.57 9.21
C ASN A 230 -10.83 4.00 8.69
N THR A 231 -9.91 4.27 7.76
CA THR A 231 -9.68 5.58 7.16
C THR A 231 -9.92 5.56 5.65
N TRP A 232 -10.06 6.72 5.02
CA TRP A 232 -10.18 6.82 3.56
C TRP A 232 -8.89 6.45 2.81
N ASN A 233 -7.74 6.55 3.48
CA ASN A 233 -6.44 6.04 3.00
C ASN A 233 -6.14 4.61 3.51
N HIS A 234 -7.21 3.82 3.67
CA HIS A 234 -7.20 2.39 4.05
C HIS A 234 -6.40 1.94 5.27
N ALA A 235 -6.13 2.80 6.24
CA ALA A 235 -5.53 2.38 7.50
C ALA A 235 -6.44 1.35 8.21
N LEU A 236 -5.82 0.28 8.68
CA LEU A 236 -6.43 -0.95 9.18
C LEU A 236 -6.41 -1.02 10.71
N SER A 237 -7.35 -1.76 11.29
CA SER A 237 -7.28 -2.18 12.69
C SER A 237 -8.07 -3.46 12.95
N VAL A 238 -7.85 -4.08 14.11
CA VAL A 238 -8.64 -5.22 14.60
C VAL A 238 -9.93 -4.79 15.31
N PHE A 239 -10.19 -3.48 15.39
CA PHE A 239 -11.39 -2.89 15.96
C PHE A 239 -12.00 -1.82 15.04
N ASP A 240 -13.33 -1.72 15.10
CA ASP A 240 -14.13 -0.81 14.29
C ASP A 240 -14.19 0.58 14.91
N THR A 241 -13.68 1.59 14.20
CA THR A 241 -13.76 3.01 14.63
C THR A 241 -14.91 3.77 13.96
N ASN A 242 -15.70 3.08 13.13
CA ASN A 242 -16.76 3.64 12.31
C ASN A 242 -18.08 2.89 12.53
N LEU A 243 -18.52 2.75 13.78
CA LEU A 243 -19.71 1.97 14.16
C LEU A 243 -21.00 2.39 13.44
N GLN A 244 -21.08 3.64 13.01
CA GLN A 244 -22.20 4.23 12.29
C GLN A 244 -22.20 3.96 10.77
N LEU A 245 -21.08 3.49 10.20
CA LEU A 245 -20.98 3.21 8.77
C LEU A 245 -21.38 1.76 8.48
N GLU A 246 -22.23 1.59 7.46
CA GLU A 246 -22.52 0.29 6.87
C GLU A 246 -21.22 -0.31 6.29
N LYS A 247 -21.02 -1.62 6.49
CA LYS A 247 -19.81 -2.33 6.09
C LYS A 247 -20.12 -3.50 5.17
N VAL A 248 -19.25 -3.69 4.19
CA VAL A 248 -19.20 -4.91 3.40
C VAL A 248 -18.10 -5.80 3.99
N PHE A 249 -18.43 -7.07 4.23
CA PHE A 249 -17.51 -8.05 4.79
C PHE A 249 -17.02 -8.97 3.69
N PHE A 250 -15.73 -8.85 3.35
CA PHE A 250 -15.06 -9.69 2.39
C PHE A 250 -14.47 -10.90 3.10
N LYS A 251 -14.95 -12.09 2.74
CA LYS A 251 -14.30 -13.32 3.16
C LYS A 251 -13.18 -13.64 2.17
N PRO A 252 -11.95 -13.95 2.63
CA PRO A 252 -10.84 -14.34 1.75
C PRO A 252 -11.19 -15.42 0.74
N ALA A 253 -12.03 -16.40 1.11
CA ALA A 253 -12.50 -17.45 0.21
C ALA A 253 -13.40 -16.97 -0.95
N GLU A 254 -13.98 -15.78 -0.83
CA GLU A 254 -14.81 -15.14 -1.86
C GLU A 254 -13.98 -14.25 -2.80
N LEU A 255 -12.71 -13.98 -2.44
CA LEU A 255 -11.75 -13.22 -3.24
C LEU A 255 -10.72 -14.18 -3.84
N LYS A 256 -10.17 -13.83 -5.01
CA LYS A 256 -9.09 -14.61 -5.63
C LYS A 256 -7.82 -14.43 -4.80
N LEU A 257 -7.56 -15.37 -3.88
CA LEU A 257 -6.33 -15.41 -3.10
C LEU A 257 -5.13 -15.68 -4.00
N VAL A 258 -4.08 -14.90 -3.81
CA VAL A 258 -2.79 -15.10 -4.47
C VAL A 258 -1.76 -15.51 -3.43
N ASN A 259 -1.02 -16.58 -3.71
CA ASN A 259 0.12 -16.94 -2.88
C ASN A 259 1.29 -16.03 -3.23
N GLY A 260 1.57 -15.05 -2.38
CA GLY A 260 2.57 -14.01 -2.65
C GLY A 260 2.65 -12.99 -1.52
N ARG A 261 3.68 -12.16 -1.58
CA ARG A 261 4.00 -11.11 -0.61
C ARG A 261 3.56 -9.74 -1.13
N ARG A 262 3.80 -8.68 -0.36
CA ARG A 262 3.59 -7.30 -0.82
C ARG A 262 4.41 -7.01 -2.08
N LEU A 263 5.65 -7.50 -2.16
CA LEU A 263 6.52 -7.37 -3.33
C LEU A 263 5.84 -7.82 -4.63
N ASP A 264 5.14 -8.96 -4.58
CA ASP A 264 4.43 -9.50 -5.74
C ASP A 264 3.26 -8.59 -6.14
N ALA A 265 2.50 -8.09 -5.16
CA ALA A 265 1.43 -7.12 -5.41
C ALA A 265 1.95 -5.80 -6.02
N GLU A 266 3.07 -5.29 -5.54
CA GLU A 266 3.69 -4.08 -6.10
C GLU A 266 4.09 -4.31 -7.57
N ASN A 267 4.72 -5.45 -7.88
CA ASN A 267 5.14 -5.78 -9.25
C ASN A 267 3.96 -6.14 -10.19
N ASP A 268 2.84 -6.64 -9.68
CA ASP A 268 1.66 -6.95 -10.48
C ASP A 268 0.87 -5.70 -10.89
N PHE A 269 0.89 -4.65 -10.08
CA PHE A 269 0.04 -3.46 -10.27
C PHE A 269 0.81 -2.20 -10.66
N SER A 270 2.10 -2.11 -10.31
CA SER A 270 2.93 -0.93 -10.55
C SER A 270 3.72 -1.01 -11.86
N MET A 271 3.94 0.15 -12.47
CA MET A 271 4.99 0.33 -13.50
C MET A 271 6.41 0.40 -12.90
N LEU A 272 6.53 0.52 -11.58
CA LEU A 272 7.80 0.47 -10.87
C LEU A 272 8.13 -0.98 -10.54
N THR A 273 9.41 -1.34 -10.62
CA THR A 273 9.88 -2.68 -10.27
C THR A 273 10.63 -2.64 -8.96
N TYR A 274 10.35 -3.63 -8.12
CA TYR A 274 11.06 -3.90 -6.88
C TYR A 274 11.60 -5.32 -6.92
N GLU A 275 12.78 -5.53 -6.34
CA GLU A 275 13.49 -6.81 -6.37
C GLU A 275 13.56 -7.51 -5.01
N ASP A 276 13.29 -6.79 -3.93
CA ASP A 276 13.10 -7.38 -2.61
C ASP A 276 12.24 -6.52 -1.70
N GLU A 277 11.88 -7.07 -0.55
CA GLU A 277 11.22 -6.35 0.53
C GLU A 277 11.78 -6.75 1.90
N ILE A 278 11.68 -5.83 2.85
CA ILE A 278 12.07 -6.06 4.25
C ILE A 278 10.99 -5.46 5.14
N ALA A 279 10.49 -6.22 6.11
CA ALA A 279 9.68 -5.70 7.21
C ALA A 279 10.53 -5.60 8.48
N LEU A 280 10.26 -4.59 9.32
CA LEU A 280 10.83 -4.45 10.65
C LEU A 280 9.73 -4.70 11.69
N LEU A 281 9.62 -5.94 12.17
CA LEU A 281 8.52 -6.39 13.03
C LEU A 281 8.73 -6.03 14.51
N GLU A 282 9.97 -5.78 14.92
CA GLU A 282 10.33 -5.52 16.32
C GLU A 282 10.69 -4.07 16.66
N GLU A 283 10.71 -3.12 15.72
CA GLU A 283 11.08 -1.74 16.05
C GLU A 283 9.95 -0.95 16.74
N GLY A 284 10.23 -0.51 17.97
CA GLY A 284 9.49 0.53 18.70
C GLY A 284 9.17 0.12 20.14
N GLU A 285 10.10 0.41 21.06
CA GLU A 285 9.78 0.57 22.49
C GLU A 285 8.65 1.59 22.72
#